data_AF-A0A6V7IG04-F1
#
_entry.id   AF-A0A6V7IG04-F1
#
_cell.length_a   1.000
_cell.length_b   1.000
_cell.length_c   1.000
_cell.angle_alpha   90.00
_cell.angle_beta   90.00
_cell.angle_gamma   90.00
#
_symmetry.space_group_name_H-M   'P 1'
#
loop_
_entity.id
_entity.type
_entity.pdbx_description
1 polymer ?
#
loop_
_entity_poly.entity_id
_entity_poly.type
_entity_poly.pdbx_seq_one_letter_code
_entity_poly.pdbx_strand_id
1 'polypeptide(L)' 'VTEADIIELVEKNLPDTMRLRGGVRFMDKLPTTMSGKIKKTPLRAIANDEAQRQFK' A
#
# COMPACT_ATOMS: atom_id res chain seq x y z
N VAL A 1 4.31 -11.73 9.33
CA VAL A 1 3.34 -10.64 9.06
C VAL A 1 2.95 -10.76 7.61
N THR A 2 1.66 -11.01 7.36
CA THR A 2 1.07 -11.14 6.04
C THR A 2 0.31 -9.88 5.65
N GLU A 3 -0.09 -9.74 4.40
CA GLU A 3 -0.93 -8.65 3.92
C GLU A 3 -2.30 -8.64 4.62
N ALA A 4 -2.87 -9.83 4.86
CA ALA A 4 -4.13 -9.99 5.57
C ALA A 4 -4.03 -9.51 7.03
N ASP A 5 -2.94 -9.86 7.72
CA ASP A 5 -2.70 -9.42 9.10
C ASP A 5 -2.74 -7.88 9.22
N ILE A 6 -2.20 -7.17 8.23
CA ILE A 6 -2.17 -5.70 8.20
C ILE A 6 -3.57 -5.12 7.93
N ILE A 7 -4.34 -5.72 7.03
CA ILE A 7 -5.70 -5.28 6.72
C ILE A 7 -6.59 -5.46 7.95
N GLU A 8 -6.56 -6.64 8.59
CA GLU A 8 -7.34 -6.91 9.81
C GLU A 8 -6.95 -5.97 10.95
N LEU A 9 -5.66 -5.68 11.10
CA LEU A 9 -5.18 -4.73 12.10
C LEU A 9 -5.77 -3.33 11.86
N VAL A 10 -5.79 -2.86 10.62
CA VAL A 10 -6.38 -1.56 10.27
C VAL A 10 -7.88 -1.57 10.50
N GLU A 11 -8.58 -2.61 10.08
CA GLU A 11 -10.03 -2.72 10.23
C GLU A 11 -10.50 -2.75 11.68
N LYS A 12 -9.70 -3.36 12.58
CA LYS A 12 -10.00 -3.44 14.00
C LYS A 12 -9.77 -2.11 14.73
N ASN A 13 -8.81 -1.30 14.28
CA ASN A 13 -8.35 -0.12 15.01
C ASN A 13 -8.80 1.22 14.41
N LEU A 14 -9.20 1.25 13.13
CA LEU A 14 -9.51 2.48 12.40
C LEU A 14 -10.92 2.49 11.82
N PRO A 15 -11.50 3.68 11.58
CA PRO A 15 -12.80 3.81 10.92
C PRO A 15 -12.83 3.22 9.50
N ASP A 16 -14.02 2.86 9.02
CA ASP A 16 -14.24 2.27 7.70
C ASP A 16 -13.65 3.10 6.53
N THR A 17 -13.65 4.43 6.66
CA THR A 17 -13.09 5.35 5.65
C THR A 17 -11.59 5.19 5.45
N MET A 18 -10.88 4.59 6.40
CA MET A 18 -9.43 4.35 6.37
C MET A 18 -9.05 2.91 5.98
N ARG A 19 -10.03 2.07 5.65
CA ARG A 19 -9.76 0.68 5.23
C ARG A 19 -8.91 0.62 3.97
N LEU A 20 -7.95 -0.31 3.95
CA LEU A 20 -7.00 -0.51 2.85
C LEU A 20 -7.61 -1.33 1.70
N ARG A 21 -8.68 -0.80 1.08
CA ARG A 21 -9.42 -1.47 -0.02
C ARG A 21 -8.57 -1.72 -1.27
N GLY A 22 -7.51 -0.93 -1.45
CA GLY A 22 -6.53 -1.12 -2.53
C GLY A 22 -5.52 -2.24 -2.27
N GLY A 23 -5.66 -2.96 -1.15
CA GLY A 23 -4.74 -4.00 -0.72
C GLY A 23 -3.47 -3.46 -0.06
N VAL A 24 -2.58 -4.40 0.25
CA VAL A 24 -1.27 -4.17 0.87
C VAL A 24 -0.23 -4.92 0.06
N ARG A 25 0.97 -4.35 -0.06
CA ARG A 25 2.11 -5.02 -0.68
C ARG A 25 3.37 -4.70 0.10
N PHE A 26 4.13 -5.74 0.44
CA PHE A 26 5.47 -5.56 0.98
C PHE A 26 6.48 -5.27 -0.13
N MET A 27 7.38 -4.34 0.15
CA MET A 27 8.43 -3.93 -0.76
C MET A 27 9.74 -3.80 0.02
N ASP A 28 10.86 -4.15 -0.59
CA ASP A 28 12.18 -4.05 0.05
C ASP A 28 12.57 -2.60 0.34
N LYS A 29 12.12 -1.67 -0.51
CA LYS A 29 12.43 -0.24 -0.37
C LYS A 29 11.30 0.66 -0.85
N LEU A 30 10.93 1.61 0.00
CA LEU A 30 10.00 2.68 -0.38
C LEU A 30 10.73 3.75 -1.21
N PRO A 31 10.13 4.22 -2.32
CA PRO A 31 10.62 5.39 -3.04
C PRO A 31 10.58 6.63 -2.14
N THR A 32 11.76 7.16 -1.82
CA THR A 32 11.91 8.37 -1.00
C THR A 32 12.74 9.44 -1.70
N THR A 33 12.65 10.68 -1.22
CA THR A 33 13.55 11.77 -1.59
C THR A 33 14.88 11.64 -0.85
N MET A 34 15.88 12.43 -1.25
CA MET A 34 17.17 12.48 -0.54
C MET A 34 17.03 12.84 0.95
N SER A 35 15.96 13.56 1.32
CA SER A 35 15.62 13.91 2.70
C SER A 35 14.79 12.83 3.42
N GLY A 36 14.47 11.70 2.76
CA GLY A 36 13.68 10.60 3.34
C GLY A 36 12.17 10.74 3.23
N LYS A 37 11.65 11.82 2.63
CA LYS A 37 10.19 11.99 2.42
C LYS A 37 9.67 10.97 1.41
N ILE A 38 8.49 10.42 1.65
CA ILE A 38 7.84 9.45 0.76
C ILE A 38 7.49 10.10 -0.59
N LYS A 39 7.90 9.48 -1.69
CA LYS A 39 7.51 9.90 -3.04
C LYS A 39 6.17 9.25 -3.40
N LYS A 40 5.08 9.99 -3.21
CA LYS A 40 3.69 9.52 -3.43
C LYS A 40 3.40 9.14 -4.89
N THR A 41 3.87 9.94 -5.86
CA THR A 41 3.61 9.73 -7.29
C THR A 41 4.08 8.37 -7.81
N PRO A 42 5.36 7.98 -7.63
CA PRO A 42 5.82 6.65 -8.08
C PRO A 42 5.14 5.51 -7.31
N LEU A 43 4.87 5.67 -6.01
CA LEU A 43 4.14 4.66 -5.23
C LEU A 43 2.72 4.42 -5.77
N ARG A 44 2.02 5.49 -6.17
CA ARG A 44 0.69 5.36 -6.78
C ARG A 44 0.74 4.66 -8.14
N ALA A 45 1.76 4.95 -8.94
CA ALA A 45 1.96 4.28 -10.23
C ALA A 45 2.23 2.79 -10.04
N ILE A 46 3.09 2.41 -9.09
CA ILE A 46 3.37 1.02 -8.74
C ILE A 46 2.09 0.31 -8.27
N ALA A 47 1.31 0.92 -7.37
CA ALA A 47 0.08 0.33 -6.87
C ALA A 47 -0.96 0.10 -7.99
N ASN A 48 -1.10 1.05 -8.92
CA ASN A 48 -2.02 0.93 -10.04
C ASN A 48 -1.56 -0.13 -11.06
N ASP A 49 -0.27 -0.21 -11.35
CA ASP A 49 0.32 -1.18 -12.27
C ASP A 49 0.16 -2.61 -11.75
N GLU A 50 0.36 -2.83 -10.45
CA GLU A 50 0.10 -4.13 -9.81
C GLU A 50 -1.38 -4.51 -9.86
N ALA A 51 -2.28 -3.55 -9.59
CA ALA A 51 -3.71 -3.80 -9.72
C ALA A 51 -4.04 -4.26 -11.15
N GLN A 52 -3.48 -3.60 -12.17
CA GLN A 52 -3.68 -4.00 -13.58
C GLN A 52 -3.12 -5.38 -13.91
N ARG A 53 -1.97 -5.77 -13.34
CA ARG A 53 -1.39 -7.12 -13.54
C ARG A 53 -2.30 -8.23 -13.00
N GLN A 54 -3.00 -7.99 -11.90
CA GLN A 54 -3.87 -9.00 -11.29
C GLN A 54 -5.15 -9.29 -12.08
N PHE A 55 -5.56 -8.38 -12.99
CA PHE A 55 -6.76 -8.54 -13.82
C PHE A 55 -6.47 -9.04 -15.25
N LYS A 56 -5.22 -9.36 -15.57
CA LYS A 56 -4.78 -9.81 -16.89
C LYS A 56 -4.48 -11.30 -16.86
#